data_AF-A0A6M4GVI5-F1
#
_entry.id   AF-A0A6M4GVI5-F1
#
_cell.length_a   1.000
_cell.length_b   1.000
_cell.length_c   1.000
_cell.angle_alpha   90.00
_cell.angle_beta   90.00
_cell.angle_gamma   90.00
#
_symmetry.space_group_name_H-M   'P 1'
#
loop_
_entity.id
_entity.type
_entity.pdbx_description
1 polymer ?
#
loop_
_entity_poly.entity_id
_entity_poly.type
_entity_poly.pdbx_seq_one_letter_code
_entity_poly.pdbx_strand_id
1 'polypeptide(L)'
;MNQEISSLMDGELDTHASAKAIGDCCATPEGKQAWDTYHLIGDAMRGKDCRPFDVSARVMGALAQEPTVLAPRASSASRSRTSTFGRIALAAAASVATIGVVGWIGTQGMTGRAPEGMAKNEAGVTMQANVPTLQASTPVSQIRPAEPAYAAIEVTDYLAAHRQMPSPDQYRTVASRTIVPAR
;
A
#
# COMPACT_ATOMS: atom_id res chain seq x y z
N MET A 1 35.64 1.64 29.76
CA MET A 1 35.06 1.40 28.43
C MET A 1 33.58 1.16 28.65
N ASN A 2 32.69 1.99 28.07
CA ASN A 2 31.26 1.82 28.27
C ASN A 2 30.75 0.79 27.25
N GLN A 3 30.47 -0.44 27.71
CA GLN A 3 30.09 -1.55 26.82
C GLN A 3 28.81 -1.26 26.05
N GLU A 4 27.83 -0.59 26.66
CA GLU A 4 26.57 -0.25 25.99
C GLU A 4 26.79 0.66 24.77
N ILE A 5 27.70 1.65 24.87
CA ILE A 5 28.04 2.54 23.75
C ILE A 5 28.75 1.75 22.64
N SER A 6 29.66 0.83 22.98
CA SER A 6 30.34 -0.01 21.99
C SER A 6 29.36 -0.89 21.23
N SER A 7 28.51 -1.64 21.96
CA SER A 7 27.49 -2.49 21.34
C SER A 7 26.48 -1.68 20.52
N LEU A 8 26.16 -0.45 20.93
CA LEU A 8 25.34 0.48 20.14
C LEU A 8 26.04 0.88 18.83
N MET A 9 27.33 1.18 18.87
CA MET A 9 28.11 1.55 17.67
C MET A 9 28.25 0.39 16.68
N ASP A 10 28.46 -0.82 17.19
CA ASP A 10 28.66 -2.02 16.38
C ASP A 10 27.32 -2.62 15.89
N GLY A 11 26.18 -2.09 16.35
CA GLY A 11 24.85 -2.54 15.94
C GLY A 11 24.43 -3.89 16.55
N GLU A 12 25.02 -4.26 17.69
CA GLU A 12 24.77 -5.54 18.37
C GLU A 12 23.52 -5.51 19.27
N LEU A 13 22.95 -4.33 19.53
CA LEU A 13 21.78 -4.15 20.39
C LEU A 13 20.46 -4.36 19.62
N ASP A 14 19.47 -4.97 20.28
CA ASP A 14 18.10 -5.00 19.77
C ASP A 14 17.46 -3.60 19.76
N THR A 15 16.28 -3.46 19.14
CA THR A 15 15.60 -2.17 18.99
C THR A 15 15.32 -1.46 20.32
N HIS A 16 14.91 -2.20 21.35
CA HIS A 16 14.58 -1.61 22.65
C HIS A 16 15.84 -1.24 23.42
N ALA A 17 16.84 -2.12 23.42
CA ALA A 17 18.14 -1.87 24.03
C ALA A 17 18.86 -0.67 23.36
N SER A 18 18.77 -0.57 22.04
CA SER A 18 19.31 0.56 21.27
C SER A 18 18.66 1.88 21.68
N ALA A 19 17.32 1.93 21.78
CA ALA A 19 16.60 3.14 22.17
C ALA A 19 17.00 3.62 23.58
N LYS A 20 17.15 2.68 24.53
CA LYS A 20 17.64 2.99 25.87
C LYS A 20 19.08 3.52 25.82
N ALA A 21 19.98 2.81 25.14
CA ALA A 21 21.39 3.20 25.06
C ALA A 21 21.59 4.58 24.41
N ILE A 22 20.80 4.91 23.39
CA ILE A 22 20.79 6.25 22.77
C ILE A 22 20.33 7.29 23.79
N GLY A 23 19.23 7.02 24.52
CA GLY A 23 18.71 7.91 25.55
C GLY A 23 19.75 8.19 26.64
N ASP A 24 20.36 7.15 27.19
CA ASP A 24 21.36 7.25 28.25
C ASP A 24 22.63 7.98 27.76
N CYS A 25 23.09 7.67 26.54
CA CYS A 25 24.23 8.35 25.91
C CYS A 25 23.97 9.85 25.68
N CYS A 26 22.75 10.22 25.28
CA CYS A 26 22.37 11.61 25.02
C CYS A 26 22.02 12.41 26.28
N ALA A 27 21.77 11.75 27.42
CA ALA A 27 21.33 12.39 28.66
C ALA A 27 22.43 13.19 29.36
N THR A 28 23.71 12.80 29.20
CA THR A 28 24.83 13.42 29.90
C THR A 28 25.88 13.99 28.93
N PRO A 29 26.57 15.09 29.29
CA PRO A 29 27.72 15.60 28.51
C PRO A 29 28.81 14.54 28.31
N GLU A 30 29.06 13.72 29.34
CA GLU A 30 30.07 12.66 29.31
C GLU A 30 29.69 11.55 28.31
N GLY A 31 28.40 11.20 28.22
CA GLY A 31 27.89 10.22 27.26
C GLY A 31 28.08 10.68 25.82
N LYS A 32 27.77 11.96 25.53
CA LYS A 32 28.01 12.58 24.22
C LYS A 32 29.50 12.62 23.87
N GLN A 33 30.34 13.04 24.82
CA GLN A 33 31.79 13.07 24.61
C GLN A 33 32.37 11.67 24.35
N ALA A 34 31.88 10.65 25.05
CA ALA A 34 32.29 9.27 24.82
C ALA A 34 31.91 8.79 23.41
N TRP A 35 30.70 9.12 22.96
CA TRP A 35 30.25 8.84 21.59
C TRP A 35 31.16 9.48 20.54
N ASP A 36 31.44 10.78 20.67
CA ASP A 36 32.30 11.51 19.73
C ASP A 36 33.72 10.93 19.72
N THR A 37 34.27 10.61 20.90
CA THR A 37 35.62 10.07 21.05
C THR A 37 35.76 8.71 20.36
N TYR A 38 34.77 7.83 20.54
CA TYR A 38 34.83 6.48 19.96
C TYR A 38 34.69 6.50 18.43
N HIS A 39 33.84 7.37 17.89
CA HIS A 39 33.78 7.59 16.44
C HIS A 39 35.08 8.18 15.88
N LEU A 40 35.71 9.13 16.59
CA LEU A 40 36.99 9.69 16.20
C LEU A 40 38.11 8.64 16.17
N ILE A 41 38.18 7.78 17.19
CA ILE A 41 39.14 6.66 17.23
C ILE A 41 38.91 5.73 16.04
N GLY A 42 37.66 5.34 15.79
CA GLY A 42 37.32 4.47 14.66
C GLY A 42 37.69 5.08 13.32
N ASP A 43 37.48 6.38 13.15
CA ASP A 43 37.85 7.10 11.93
C ASP A 43 39.36 7.22 11.76
N ALA A 44 40.11 7.42 12.85
CA ALA A 44 41.57 7.43 12.82
C ALA A 44 42.14 6.06 12.44
N MET A 45 41.57 4.98 12.99
CA MET A 45 41.96 3.61 12.65
C MET A 45 41.69 3.27 11.18
N ARG A 46 40.66 3.87 10.56
CA ARG A 46 40.33 3.71 9.14
C ARG A 46 41.13 4.63 8.22
N GLY A 47 42.06 5.41 8.75
CA GLY A 47 42.91 6.32 7.96
C GLY A 47 42.14 7.51 7.36
N LYS A 48 41.01 7.89 7.95
CA LYS A 48 40.31 9.12 7.53
C LYS A 48 41.05 10.35 8.05
N ASP A 49 40.90 11.47 7.34
CA ASP A 49 41.38 12.77 7.83
C ASP A 49 40.58 13.19 9.08
N CYS A 50 41.09 12.83 10.25
CA CYS A 50 40.51 13.15 11.55
C CYS A 50 40.82 14.60 11.93
N ARG A 51 40.20 15.55 11.23
CA ARG A 51 40.12 16.93 11.72
C ARG A 51 38.91 17.06 12.63
N PRO A 52 39.06 17.59 13.85
CA PRO A 52 37.90 17.89 14.69
C PRO A 52 37.05 18.95 13.98
N PHE A 53 35.87 18.56 13.52
CA PHE A 53 34.88 19.46 12.96
C PHE A 53 33.55 19.17 13.65
N ASP A 54 32.94 20.21 14.24
CA ASP A 54 31.62 20.10 14.85
C ASP A 54 30.59 20.72 13.90
N VAL A 55 29.78 19.86 13.28
CA VAL A 55 28.61 20.27 12.49
C VAL A 55 27.30 20.05 13.23
N SER A 56 27.34 19.44 14.41
CA SER A 56 26.15 19.00 15.14
C SER A 56 25.21 20.17 15.41
N ALA A 57 25.71 21.30 15.91
CA ALA A 57 24.91 22.50 16.17
C ALA A 57 24.23 23.04 14.92
N ARG A 58 24.94 23.08 13.78
CA ARG A 58 24.39 23.56 12.51
C ARG A 58 23.32 22.62 11.97
N VAL A 59 23.57 21.31 12.02
CA VAL A 59 22.62 20.28 11.56
C VAL A 59 21.37 20.28 12.44
N MET A 60 21.53 20.27 13.77
CA MET A 60 20.41 20.33 14.70
C MET A 60 19.58 21.62 14.53
N GLY A 61 20.24 22.75 14.28
CA GLY A 61 19.58 24.01 13.97
C GLY A 61 18.78 23.95 12.68
N ALA A 62 19.33 23.34 11.62
CA ALA A 62 18.61 23.14 10.37
C ALA A 62 17.40 22.20 10.54
N LEU A 63 17.59 21.06 11.22
CA LEU A 63 16.52 20.08 11.51
C LEU A 63 15.38 20.70 12.32
N ALA A 64 15.68 21.59 13.28
CA ALA A 64 14.65 22.27 14.07
C ALA A 64 13.79 23.23 13.24
N GLN A 65 14.28 23.70 12.08
CA GLN A 65 13.54 24.55 11.14
C GLN A 65 12.80 23.74 10.08
N GLU A 66 13.03 22.42 10.00
CA GLU A 66 12.32 21.58 9.05
C GLU A 66 10.86 21.44 9.47
N PRO A 67 9.90 21.64 8.54
CA PRO A 67 8.50 21.38 8.84
C PRO A 67 8.33 19.88 9.11
N THR A 68 7.75 19.53 10.25
CA THR A 68 7.41 18.14 10.58
C THR A 68 6.47 17.59 9.50
N VAL A 69 7.02 16.78 8.58
CA VAL A 69 6.23 16.10 7.55
C VAL A 69 5.44 14.99 8.22
N LEU A 70 4.22 15.31 8.64
CA LEU A 70 3.25 14.29 9.02
C LEU A 70 2.91 13.51 7.74
N ALA A 71 3.46 12.31 7.61
CA ALA A 71 2.96 11.36 6.62
C ALA A 71 1.43 11.30 6.77
N PRO A 72 0.64 11.40 5.68
CA PRO A 72 -0.79 11.26 5.76
C PRO A 72 -1.07 9.95 6.50
N ARG A 73 -1.68 10.04 7.69
CA ARG A 73 -2.21 8.84 8.34
C ARG A 73 -3.10 8.24 7.27
N ALA A 74 -2.81 7.01 6.83
CA ALA A 74 -3.68 6.30 5.93
C ALA A 74 -5.07 6.43 6.55
N SER A 75 -5.91 7.28 5.96
CA SER A 75 -7.29 7.33 6.39
C SER A 75 -7.72 5.90 6.11
N SER A 76 -8.18 5.19 7.14
CA SER A 76 -8.88 3.94 6.92
C SER A 76 -10.05 4.34 6.05
N ALA A 77 -9.85 4.28 4.73
CA ALA A 77 -10.77 4.75 3.73
C ALA A 77 -12.05 4.04 4.09
N SER A 78 -13.02 4.86 4.55
CA SER A 78 -14.25 4.43 5.20
C SER A 78 -14.67 3.11 4.61
N ARG A 79 -14.43 2.01 5.34
CA ARG A 79 -14.84 0.68 4.92
C ARG A 79 -16.33 0.81 4.73
N SER A 80 -16.75 0.90 3.46
CA SER A 80 -18.11 1.27 3.08
C SER A 80 -19.04 0.45 3.95
N ARG A 81 -19.71 1.12 4.89
CA ARG A 81 -20.67 0.47 5.78
C ARG A 81 -21.93 0.24 4.97
N THR A 82 -21.84 -0.58 3.92
CA THR A 82 -23.05 -1.20 3.38
C THR A 82 -23.55 -2.11 4.49
N SER A 83 -24.52 -1.60 5.24
CA SER A 83 -25.18 -2.32 6.31
C SER A 83 -25.71 -3.65 5.77
N THR A 84 -25.80 -4.67 6.62
CA THR A 84 -26.42 -5.96 6.25
C THR A 84 -27.81 -5.75 5.65
N PHE A 85 -28.55 -4.75 6.14
CA PHE A 85 -29.83 -4.34 5.58
C PHE A 85 -29.73 -3.87 4.12
N GLY A 86 -28.74 -3.05 3.76
CA GLY A 86 -28.52 -2.62 2.39
C GLY A 86 -28.23 -3.77 1.43
N ARG A 87 -27.50 -4.80 1.89
CA ARG A 87 -27.25 -6.02 1.11
C ARG A 87 -28.52 -6.86 0.91
N ILE A 88 -29.34 -6.99 1.96
CA ILE A 88 -30.63 -7.71 1.89
C ILE A 88 -31.60 -6.98 0.96
N ALA A 89 -31.69 -5.65 1.06
CA ALA A 89 -32.55 -4.85 0.20
C ALA A 89 -32.15 -4.96 -1.29
N LEU A 90 -30.85 -4.93 -1.58
CA LEU A 90 -30.34 -5.14 -2.93
C LEU A 90 -30.68 -6.53 -3.48
N ALA A 91 -30.49 -7.58 -2.67
CA ALA A 91 -30.83 -8.94 -3.06
C ALA A 91 -32.34 -9.11 -3.31
N ALA A 92 -33.18 -8.52 -2.45
CA ALA A 92 -34.63 -8.53 -2.63
C ALA A 92 -35.05 -7.80 -3.92
N ALA A 93 -34.47 -6.63 -4.19
CA ALA A 93 -34.74 -5.87 -5.41
C ALA A 93 -34.32 -6.65 -6.67
N ALA A 94 -33.16 -7.33 -6.64
CA ALA A 94 -32.71 -8.19 -7.73
C ALA A 94 -33.70 -9.34 -8.01
N SER A 95 -34.18 -10.01 -6.96
CA SER A 95 -35.16 -11.09 -7.10
C SER A 95 -36.47 -10.61 -7.74
N VAL A 96 -37.01 -9.46 -7.31
CA VAL A 96 -38.24 -8.89 -7.90
C VAL A 96 -38.02 -8.51 -9.37
N ALA A 97 -36.85 -7.94 -9.71
CA ALA A 97 -36.53 -7.60 -11.08
C ALA A 97 -36.50 -8.83 -12.00
N THR A 98 -35.94 -9.96 -11.54
CA THR A 98 -35.93 -11.20 -12.34
C THR A 98 -37.33 -11.73 -12.61
N ILE A 99 -38.22 -11.73 -11.62
CA ILE A 99 -39.62 -12.15 -11.79
C ILE A 99 -40.35 -11.23 -12.77
N GLY A 100 -40.09 -9.91 -12.69
CA GLY A 100 -40.64 -8.94 -13.63
C GLY A 100 -40.23 -9.20 -15.08
N VAL A 101 -38.94 -9.50 -15.32
CA VAL A 101 -38.42 -9.81 -16.66
C VAL A 101 -39.02 -11.12 -17.20
N VAL A 102 -39.11 -12.16 -16.39
CA VAL A 102 -39.72 -13.46 -16.80
C VAL A 102 -41.21 -13.30 -17.08
N GLY A 103 -41.93 -12.55 -16.25
CA GLY A 103 -43.34 -12.24 -16.46
C GLY A 103 -43.58 -11.49 -17.76
N TRP A 104 -42.76 -10.47 -18.06
CA TRP A 104 -42.83 -9.71 -19.31
C TRP A 104 -42.57 -10.55 -20.56
N ILE A 105 -41.61 -11.48 -20.50
CA ILE A 105 -41.35 -12.42 -21.60
C ILE A 105 -42.53 -13.39 -21.77
N GLY A 106 -43.13 -13.85 -20.67
CA GLY A 106 -44.29 -14.75 -20.69
C GLY A 106 -45.54 -14.12 -21.30
N THR A 107 -45.80 -12.82 -21.06
CA THR A 107 -46.96 -12.13 -21.64
C THR A 107 -46.84 -11.93 -23.15
N GLN A 108 -45.61 -11.81 -23.68
CA GLN A 108 -45.37 -11.75 -25.12
C GLN A 108 -45.59 -13.11 -25.81
N GLY A 109 -45.49 -14.23 -25.08
CA GLY A 109 -45.77 -15.58 -25.57
C GLY A 109 -47.25 -15.98 -25.57
N MET A 110 -48.13 -15.19 -24.94
CA MET A 110 -49.56 -15.53 -24.79
C MET A 110 -50.43 -15.00 -25.93
N THR A 111 -49.95 -15.05 -27.17
CA THR A 111 -50.75 -14.81 -28.38
C THR A 111 -50.56 -15.96 -29.37
N GLY A 112 -51.09 -17.15 -29.07
CA GLY A 112 -51.12 -18.22 -30.07
C GLY A 112 -51.47 -19.62 -29.61
N ARG A 113 -52.79 -19.87 -29.44
CA ARG A 113 -53.51 -21.13 -29.72
C ARG A 113 -53.20 -22.38 -28.85
N ALA A 114 -54.22 -22.80 -28.11
CA ALA A 114 -54.33 -24.14 -27.52
C ALA A 114 -54.43 -25.23 -28.61
N PRO A 115 -53.97 -26.46 -28.31
CA PRO A 115 -54.72 -27.64 -28.72
C PRO A 115 -55.11 -28.49 -27.51
N GLU A 116 -56.39 -28.83 -27.49
CA GLU A 116 -56.96 -29.95 -26.77
C GLU A 116 -56.24 -31.25 -27.16
N GLY A 117 -56.06 -32.13 -26.19
CA GLY A 117 -55.47 -33.45 -26.42
C GLY A 117 -55.24 -34.20 -25.12
N MET A 118 -56.32 -34.68 -24.50
CA MET A 118 -56.23 -35.75 -23.49
C MET A 118 -55.58 -36.98 -24.15
N ALA A 119 -54.42 -37.40 -23.66
CA ALA A 119 -53.93 -38.76 -23.83
C ALA A 119 -53.16 -39.17 -22.57
N LYS A 120 -53.86 -39.82 -21.65
CA LYS A 120 -53.24 -40.72 -20.67
C LYS A 120 -52.63 -41.88 -21.45
N ASN A 121 -51.32 -42.06 -21.38
CA ASN A 121 -50.68 -43.35 -21.60
C ASN A 121 -49.56 -43.51 -20.60
N GLU A 122 -49.71 -44.55 -19.78
CA GLU A 122 -48.74 -45.01 -18.80
C GLU A 122 -47.56 -45.72 -19.49
N ALA A 123 -46.46 -45.76 -18.75
CA ALA A 123 -45.32 -46.67 -18.87
C ALA A 123 -44.36 -46.51 -20.06
N GLY A 124 -43.12 -46.11 -19.74
CA GLY A 124 -41.96 -46.69 -20.40
C GLY A 124 -40.80 -45.74 -20.74
N VAL A 125 -39.78 -45.77 -19.88
CA VAL A 125 -38.34 -45.86 -20.24
C VAL A 125 -37.58 -44.60 -20.71
N THR A 126 -36.37 -44.52 -20.15
CA THR A 126 -35.17 -43.73 -20.54
C THR A 126 -35.19 -42.21 -20.41
N MET A 127 -34.62 -41.73 -19.30
CA MET A 127 -34.01 -40.40 -19.22
C MET A 127 -32.73 -40.39 -20.06
N GLN A 128 -32.83 -39.95 -21.31
CA GLN A 128 -31.67 -39.58 -22.12
C GLN A 128 -31.49 -38.07 -22.04
N ALA A 129 -30.56 -37.65 -21.18
CA ALA A 129 -30.20 -36.25 -20.99
C ALA A 129 -29.39 -35.75 -22.20
N ASN A 130 -30.01 -34.97 -23.07
CA ASN A 130 -29.30 -34.19 -24.08
C ASN A 130 -29.27 -32.72 -23.63
N VAL A 131 -28.14 -32.33 -23.03
CA VAL A 131 -27.77 -30.98 -22.63
C VAL A 131 -27.37 -30.16 -23.86
N PRO A 132 -27.93 -28.96 -24.11
CA PRO A 132 -27.27 -27.96 -24.94
C PRO A 132 -26.20 -27.24 -24.11
N THR A 133 -24.94 -27.39 -24.52
CA THR A 133 -23.79 -26.67 -23.97
C THR A 133 -23.83 -25.20 -24.43
N LEU A 134 -24.00 -24.25 -23.50
CA LEU A 134 -23.63 -22.84 -23.74
C LEU A 134 -22.22 -22.63 -23.17
N GLN A 135 -21.28 -22.47 -24.09
CA GLN A 135 -19.87 -22.20 -23.85
C GLN A 135 -19.72 -20.75 -23.37
N ALA A 136 -19.54 -20.54 -22.07
CA ALA A 136 -19.17 -19.25 -21.50
C ALA A 136 -17.65 -19.23 -21.26
N SER A 137 -16.92 -18.57 -22.16
CA SER A 137 -15.52 -18.22 -21.96
C SER A 137 -15.43 -17.09 -20.93
N THR A 138 -15.08 -17.40 -19.69
CA THR A 138 -14.55 -16.42 -18.73
C THR A 138 -13.21 -16.95 -18.20
N PRO A 139 -12.16 -16.12 -18.10
CA PRO A 139 -10.91 -16.55 -17.49
C PRO A 139 -11.17 -16.89 -16.01
N VAL A 140 -10.80 -18.11 -15.63
CA VAL A 140 -10.80 -18.60 -14.26
C VAL A 140 -9.84 -17.71 -13.45
N SER A 141 -10.40 -16.79 -12.68
CA SER A 141 -9.69 -16.19 -11.56
C SER A 141 -9.60 -17.27 -10.48
N GLN A 142 -8.46 -17.95 -10.45
CA GLN A 142 -8.19 -18.99 -9.45
C GLN A 142 -8.30 -18.36 -8.06
N ILE A 143 -9.22 -18.89 -7.25
CA ILE A 143 -9.30 -18.57 -5.83
C ILE A 143 -8.10 -19.25 -5.17
N ARG A 144 -7.03 -18.46 -4.95
CA ARG A 144 -5.89 -18.86 -4.13
C ARG A 144 -6.31 -18.85 -2.65
N PRO A 145 -5.98 -19.87 -1.85
CA PRO A 145 -6.23 -19.85 -0.41
C PRO A 145 -5.53 -18.63 0.21
N ALA A 146 -6.23 -17.93 1.10
CA ALA A 146 -5.75 -16.72 1.75
C ALA A 146 -4.52 -17.01 2.63
N GLU A 147 -3.33 -16.81 2.08
CA GLU A 147 -2.15 -16.45 2.88
C GLU A 147 -2.32 -15.01 3.39
N PRO A 148 -1.79 -14.65 4.57
CA PRO A 148 -1.89 -13.29 5.08
C PRO A 148 -1.20 -12.35 4.09
N ALA A 149 -2.01 -11.68 3.28
CA ALA A 149 -1.56 -10.64 2.38
C ALA A 149 -1.01 -9.52 3.26
N TYR A 150 0.31 -9.51 3.45
CA TYR A 150 1.01 -8.23 3.44
C TYR A 150 0.58 -7.58 2.14
N ALA A 151 -0.31 -6.59 2.25
CA ALA A 151 -0.76 -5.80 1.12
C ALA A 151 0.51 -5.38 0.39
N ALA A 152 0.73 -5.92 -0.80
CA ALA A 152 1.82 -5.50 -1.65
C ALA A 152 1.56 -4.01 -1.87
N ILE A 153 2.32 -3.16 -1.17
CA ILE A 153 2.24 -1.72 -1.34
C ILE A 153 2.63 -1.52 -2.81
N GLU A 154 1.64 -1.21 -3.64
CA GLU A 154 1.88 -0.97 -5.04
C GLU A 154 2.80 0.23 -5.12
N VAL A 155 3.96 0.06 -5.77
CA VAL A 155 5.01 1.08 -5.85
C VAL A 155 4.42 2.39 -6.40
N THR A 156 3.44 2.29 -7.30
CA THR A 156 2.65 3.40 -7.86
C THR A 156 1.94 4.21 -6.77
N ASP A 157 1.23 3.56 -5.85
CA ASP A 157 0.51 4.21 -4.74
C ASP A 157 1.48 4.82 -3.72
N TYR A 158 2.60 4.13 -3.46
CA TYR A 158 3.67 4.65 -2.59
C TYR A 158 4.27 5.95 -3.14
N LEU A 159 4.58 5.98 -4.44
CA LEU A 159 5.15 7.14 -5.12
C LEU A 159 4.16 8.31 -5.21
N ALA A 160 2.88 8.02 -5.44
CA ALA A 160 1.82 9.03 -5.45
C ALA A 160 1.63 9.69 -4.06
N ALA A 161 1.69 8.90 -2.99
CA ALA A 161 1.60 9.40 -1.61
C ALA A 161 2.83 10.22 -1.20
N HIS A 162 4.02 9.88 -1.73
CA HIS A 162 5.30 10.52 -1.35
C HIS A 162 5.74 11.67 -2.28
N ARG A 163 4.91 12.10 -3.25
CA ARG A 163 5.10 13.29 -4.11
C ARG A 163 6.56 13.54 -4.54
N GLN A 164 7.25 12.49 -4.97
CA GLN A 164 8.62 12.59 -5.51
C GLN A 164 8.67 12.93 -7.00
N MET A 165 7.63 13.52 -7.59
CA MET A 165 7.76 14.12 -8.91
C MET A 165 8.39 15.51 -8.75
N PRO A 166 9.60 15.75 -9.27
CA PRO A 166 10.10 17.11 -9.40
C PRO A 166 9.14 17.87 -10.33
N SER A 167 8.65 19.03 -9.90
CA SER A 167 7.95 19.91 -10.83
C SER A 167 8.93 20.30 -11.94
N PRO A 168 8.52 20.26 -13.23
CA PRO A 168 9.33 20.81 -14.32
C PRO A 168 9.75 22.27 -14.10
N ASP A 169 9.04 23.01 -13.24
CA ASP A 169 9.36 24.40 -12.89
C ASP A 169 10.62 24.56 -12.01
N GLN A 170 11.19 23.46 -11.48
CA GLN A 170 12.43 23.51 -10.69
C GLN A 170 13.71 23.52 -11.55
N TYR A 171 13.60 23.37 -12.88
CA TYR A 171 14.75 23.54 -13.77
C TYR A 171 14.99 25.04 -14.03
N ARG A 172 15.76 25.69 -13.14
CA ARG A 172 16.35 26.99 -13.46
C ARG A 172 17.49 26.78 -14.46
N THR A 173 17.28 27.14 -15.72
CA THR A 173 18.38 27.20 -16.71
C THR A 173 19.39 28.26 -16.27
N VAL A 174 20.58 27.82 -15.87
CA VAL A 174 21.73 28.70 -15.66
C VAL A 174 22.23 29.13 -17.03
N ALA A 175 21.92 30.35 -17.45
CA ALA A 175 22.52 30.94 -18.63
C ALA A 175 24.01 31.18 -18.35
N SER A 176 24.88 30.46 -19.07
CA SER A 176 26.32 30.67 -19.03
C SER A 176 26.63 32.10 -19.50
N ARG A 177 27.08 32.97 -18.59
CA ARG A 177 27.64 34.27 -18.97
C ARG A 177 28.86 34.01 -19.86
N THR A 178 28.74 34.31 -21.14
CA THR A 178 29.88 34.33 -22.06
C THR A 178 30.78 35.48 -21.65
N ILE A 179 31.99 35.16 -21.20
CA ILE A 179 33.04 36.15 -20.91
C ILE A 179 33.51 36.71 -22.25
N VAL A 180 33.27 38.00 -22.48
CA VAL A 180 33.81 38.73 -23.64
C VAL A 180 35.27 39.09 -23.32
N PRO A 181 36.26 38.68 -24.14
CA PRO A 181 37.64 39.12 -23.95
C PRO A 181 37.77 40.60 -24.35
N ALA A 182 38.36 41.40 -23.47
CA ALA A 182 38.74 42.77 -23.76
C ALA A 182 39.86 42.80 -24.83
N ARG A 183 39.73 43.72 -25.79
CA ARG A 183 40.78 44.09 -26.75
C ARG A 183 41.71 45.12 -26.14
#